data_AF-A0A2M6WI68-F1
#
_entry.id   AF-A0A2M6WI68-F1
#
_cell.length_a   1.000
_cell.length_b   1.000
_cell.length_c   1.000
_cell.angle_alpha   90.00
_cell.angle_beta   90.00
_cell.angle_gamma   90.00
#
_symmetry.space_group_name_H-M   'P 1'
#
loop_
_entity.id
_entity.type
_entity.pdbx_description
1 polymer ?
#
loop_
_entity_poly.entity_id
_entity_poly.type
_entity_poly.pdbx_seq_one_letter_code
_entity_poly.pdbx_strand_id
1 'polypeptide(L)'
;MAVSGTWIVLLVRYTLTGTSDPVAIGILLGGSAVGGMYYISARLPERFHILKFPFLITAFWIIYRILQIPSGGNINKEIITLLTLWLVFGIVFAAHKKKSRLRGIAKTLIACCREW
;
A
#
# COMPACT_ATOMS: atom_id res chain seq x y z
N MET A 1 13.67 14.64 -15.06
CA MET A 1 13.46 15.30 -13.75
C MET A 1 12.41 16.44 -13.77
N ALA A 2 11.81 16.80 -14.92
CA ALA A 2 10.78 17.85 -14.98
C ALA A 2 9.36 17.38 -14.55
N VAL A 3 9.07 16.07 -14.67
CA VAL A 3 7.71 15.53 -14.45
C VAL A 3 7.34 15.50 -12.97
N SER A 4 8.29 15.20 -12.07
CA SER A 4 8.03 15.03 -10.63
C SER A 4 7.66 16.34 -9.92
N GLY A 5 8.19 17.49 -10.38
CA GLY A 5 7.92 18.80 -9.78
C GLY A 5 6.51 19.31 -10.07
N THR A 6 6.00 19.06 -11.27
CA THR A 6 4.66 19.52 -11.70
C THR A 6 3.55 18.90 -10.84
N TRP A 7 3.70 17.65 -10.43
CA TRP A 7 2.67 16.96 -9.65
C TRP A 7 2.68 17.31 -8.16
N ILE A 8 3.84 17.62 -7.57
CA ILE A 8 3.94 18.14 -6.19
C ILE A 8 3.18 19.48 -6.08
N VAL A 9 3.34 20.35 -7.08
CA VAL A 9 2.62 21.63 -7.14
C VAL A 9 1.11 21.42 -7.28
N LEU A 10 0.67 20.43 -8.07
CA LEU A 10 -0.74 20.07 -8.25
C LEU A 10 -1.36 19.50 -6.96
N LEU A 11 -0.59 18.71 -6.20
CA LEU A 11 -1.01 18.12 -4.94
C LEU A 11 -1.17 19.17 -3.83
N VAL A 12 -0.23 20.12 -3.74
CA VAL A 12 -0.33 21.27 -2.82
C VAL A 12 -1.54 22.15 -3.15
N ARG A 13 -1.86 22.32 -4.44
CA ARG A 13 -3.05 23.07 -4.86
C ARG A 13 -4.34 22.37 -4.47
N TYR A 14 -4.41 21.05 -4.62
CA TYR A 14 -5.59 20.27 -4.25
C TYR A 14 -5.85 20.28 -2.75
N THR A 15 -4.82 20.12 -1.93
CA THR A 15 -4.97 20.15 -0.46
C THR A 15 -5.40 21.53 0.06
N LEU A 16 -5.05 22.62 -0.64
CA LEU A 16 -5.40 23.98 -0.24
C LEU A 16 -6.74 24.49 -0.78
N THR A 17 -7.19 24.00 -1.94
CA THR A 17 -8.35 24.59 -2.64
C THR A 17 -9.44 23.59 -3.03
N GLY A 18 -9.17 22.28 -3.00
CA GLY A 18 -10.15 21.25 -3.40
C GLY A 18 -10.55 21.25 -4.88
N THR A 19 -9.90 22.04 -5.74
CA THR A 19 -10.32 22.30 -7.14
C THR A 19 -9.63 21.45 -8.20
N SER A 20 -8.90 20.40 -7.81
CA SER A 20 -8.18 19.53 -8.76
C SER A 20 -8.87 18.17 -8.93
N ASP A 21 -8.68 17.55 -10.09
CA ASP A 21 -9.29 16.24 -10.40
C ASP A 21 -8.75 15.15 -9.46
N PRO A 22 -9.58 14.55 -8.59
CA PRO A 22 -9.16 13.54 -7.63
C PRO A 22 -8.65 12.27 -8.32
N VAL A 23 -9.09 11.98 -9.54
CA VAL A 23 -8.62 10.82 -10.31
C VAL A 23 -7.16 11.01 -10.71
N ALA A 24 -6.81 12.19 -11.22
CA ALA A 24 -5.43 12.50 -11.61
C ALA A 24 -4.48 12.41 -10.41
N ILE A 25 -4.90 12.93 -9.25
CA ILE A 25 -4.09 12.90 -8.02
C ILE A 25 -3.96 11.48 -7.47
N GLY A 26 -5.04 10.69 -7.53
CA GLY A 26 -5.03 9.28 -7.14
C GLY A 26 -4.02 8.45 -7.95
N ILE A 27 -3.95 8.67 -9.27
CA ILE A 27 -3.00 7.96 -10.15
C ILE A 27 -1.55 8.32 -9.79
N LEU A 28 -1.27 9.57 -9.47
CA LEU A 28 0.10 10.04 -9.17
C LEU A 28 0.59 9.57 -7.82
N LEU A 29 -0.27 9.68 -6.81
CA LEU A 29 0.01 9.15 -5.48
C LEU A 29 0.14 7.62 -5.54
N GLY A 30 -0.72 6.96 -6.32
CA GLY A 30 -0.61 5.52 -6.57
C GLY A 30 0.72 5.13 -7.19
N GLY A 31 1.15 5.84 -8.24
CA GLY A 31 2.47 5.65 -8.87
C GLY A 31 3.64 5.89 -7.91
N SER A 32 3.51 6.87 -7.02
CA SER A 32 4.50 7.18 -5.99
C SER A 32 4.58 6.10 -4.92
N ALA A 33 3.44 5.56 -4.48
CA ALA A 33 3.39 4.43 -3.54
C ALA A 33 4.00 3.18 -4.15
N VAL A 34 3.70 2.85 -5.40
CA VAL A 34 4.29 1.70 -6.10
C VAL A 34 5.80 1.89 -6.28
N GLY A 35 6.25 3.07 -6.71
CA GLY A 35 7.68 3.37 -6.87
C GLY A 35 8.44 3.31 -5.54
N GLY A 36 7.86 3.86 -4.46
CA GLY A 36 8.40 3.74 -3.11
C GLY A 36 8.47 2.29 -2.63
N MET A 37 7.44 1.49 -2.95
CA MET A 37 7.42 0.07 -2.64
C MET A 37 8.49 -0.72 -3.41
N TYR A 38 8.76 -0.40 -4.68
CA TYR A 38 9.88 -1.00 -5.43
C TYR A 38 11.24 -0.67 -4.78
N TYR A 39 11.43 0.58 -4.35
CA TYR A 39 12.66 1.01 -3.68
C TYR A 39 12.86 0.31 -2.32
N ILE A 40 11.80 0.23 -1.52
CA ILE A 40 11.80 -0.49 -0.23
C ILE A 40 12.03 -1.99 -0.45
N SER A 41 11.35 -2.56 -1.45
CA SER A 41 11.48 -3.96 -1.86
C SER A 41 12.91 -4.32 -2.24
N ALA A 42 13.62 -3.45 -2.97
CA ALA A 42 15.02 -3.67 -3.34
C ALA A 42 15.98 -3.72 -2.13
N ARG A 43 15.60 -3.15 -0.98
CA ARG A 43 16.40 -3.13 0.25
C ARG A 43 15.93 -4.14 1.31
N LEU A 44 14.76 -4.73 1.15
CA LEU A 44 14.18 -5.63 2.15
C LEU A 44 14.72 -7.06 2.00
N PRO A 45 15.05 -7.76 3.11
CA PRO A 45 15.39 -9.17 3.06
C PRO A 45 14.20 -10.01 2.53
N GLU A 46 14.46 -11.03 1.70
CA GLU A 46 13.42 -11.86 1.05
C GLU A 46 12.37 -12.42 2.02
N ARG A 47 12.76 -12.68 3.26
CA ARG A 47 11.88 -13.13 4.35
C ARG A 47 10.73 -12.16 4.66
N PHE A 48 10.87 -10.87 4.38
CA PHE A 48 9.82 -9.86 4.60
C PHE A 48 9.02 -9.53 3.32
N HIS A 49 9.29 -10.19 2.19
CA HIS A 49 8.56 -9.93 0.94
C HIS A 49 7.04 -10.16 1.07
N ILE A 50 6.62 -11.05 1.97
CA ILE A 50 5.19 -11.32 2.19
C ILE A 50 4.45 -10.10 2.76
N LEU A 51 5.15 -9.19 3.46
CA LEU A 51 4.56 -7.99 4.03
C LEU A 51 4.46 -6.85 3.01
N LYS A 52 4.98 -7.03 1.78
CA LYS A 52 4.90 -6.00 0.74
C LYS A 52 3.46 -5.66 0.38
N PHE A 53 2.63 -6.68 0.22
CA PHE A 53 1.22 -6.50 -0.15
C PHE A 53 0.43 -5.73 0.91
N PRO A 54 0.42 -6.11 2.21
CA PRO A 54 -0.26 -5.32 3.22
C PRO A 54 0.34 -3.91 3.34
N PHE A 55 1.64 -3.72 3.17
CA PHE A 55 2.24 -2.38 3.13
C PHE A 55 1.73 -1.53 1.95
N LEU A 56 1.67 -2.10 0.75
CA LEU A 56 1.18 -1.42 -0.44
C LEU A 56 -0.30 -1.05 -0.30
N ILE A 57 -1.12 -1.95 0.24
CA ILE A 57 -2.52 -1.66 0.57
C ILE A 57 -2.61 -0.56 1.63
N THR A 58 -1.77 -0.55 2.66
CA THR A 58 -1.76 0.55 3.64
C THR A 58 -1.38 1.88 3.02
N ALA A 59 -0.43 1.89 2.08
CA ALA A 59 -0.04 3.10 1.36
C ALA A 59 -1.19 3.63 0.50
N PHE A 60 -1.88 2.75 -0.25
CA PHE A 60 -3.06 3.14 -1.01
C PHE A 60 -4.21 3.60 -0.12
N TRP A 61 -4.40 2.99 1.05
CA TRP A 61 -5.39 3.44 2.01
C TRP A 61 -5.08 4.86 2.50
N ILE A 62 -3.82 5.16 2.86
CA ILE A 62 -3.40 6.52 3.25
C ILE A 62 -3.67 7.51 2.12
N ILE A 63 -3.33 7.15 0.88
CA ILE A 63 -3.60 7.99 -0.30
C ILE A 63 -5.09 8.26 -0.46
N TYR A 64 -5.91 7.22 -0.39
CA TYR A 64 -7.36 7.33 -0.47
C TYR A 64 -7.93 8.23 0.64
N ARG A 65 -7.40 8.10 1.87
CA ARG A 65 -7.76 9.00 2.98
C ARG A 65 -7.43 10.44 2.67
N ILE A 66 -6.23 10.73 2.14
CA ILE A 66 -5.80 12.08 1.75
C ILE A 66 -6.76 12.68 0.72
N LEU A 67 -7.23 11.88 -0.25
CA LEU A 67 -8.19 12.32 -1.25
C LEU A 67 -9.58 12.60 -0.66
N GLN A 68 -9.98 11.89 0.40
CA GLN A 68 -11.30 12.01 1.04
C GLN A 68 -11.37 12.97 2.24
N ILE A 69 -10.25 13.59 2.64
CA ILE A 69 -10.22 14.61 3.70
C ILE A 69 -11.32 15.70 3.50
N PRO A 70 -11.56 16.21 2.28
CA PRO A 70 -12.60 17.23 2.06
C PRO A 70 -14.03 16.74 2.26
N SER A 71 -14.27 15.42 2.27
CA SER A 71 -15.61 14.82 2.19
C SER A 71 -16.12 14.21 3.51
N GLY A 72 -15.36 14.32 4.62
CA GLY A 72 -15.83 13.87 5.94
C GLY A 72 -16.03 12.34 6.07
N GLY A 73 -15.25 11.55 5.34
CA GLY A 73 -15.43 10.09 5.25
C GLY A 73 -15.23 9.33 6.58
N ASN A 74 -16.17 8.43 6.89
CA ASN A 74 -16.23 7.63 8.12
C ASN A 74 -15.18 6.50 8.11
N ILE A 75 -14.35 6.41 9.16
CA ILE A 75 -13.04 5.71 9.13
C ILE A 75 -13.13 4.26 9.63
N ASN A 76 -14.17 3.92 10.39
CA ASN A 76 -14.19 2.69 11.19
C ASN A 76 -14.18 1.40 10.36
N LYS A 77 -14.83 1.38 9.19
CA LYS A 77 -14.91 0.16 8.36
C LYS A 77 -13.59 -0.17 7.68
N GLU A 78 -12.87 0.84 7.22
CA GLU A 78 -11.63 0.67 6.45
C GLU A 78 -10.49 0.19 7.35
N ILE A 79 -10.43 0.69 8.59
CA ILE A 79 -9.46 0.26 9.59
C ILE A 79 -9.64 -1.23 9.90
N ILE A 80 -10.88 -1.71 10.06
CA ILE A 80 -11.17 -3.13 10.30
C ILE A 80 -10.65 -3.98 9.14
N THR A 81 -10.87 -3.56 7.90
CA THR A 81 -10.34 -4.26 6.70
C THR A 81 -8.82 -4.29 6.67
N LEU A 82 -8.15 -3.18 7.03
CA LEU A 82 -6.68 -3.16 7.13
C LEU A 82 -6.18 -4.12 8.21
N LEU A 83 -6.84 -4.12 9.37
CA LEU A 83 -6.45 -4.93 10.52
C LEU A 83 -6.62 -6.43 10.23
N THR A 84 -7.72 -6.82 9.58
CA THR A 84 -7.93 -8.22 9.16
C THR A 84 -6.90 -8.65 8.12
N LEU A 85 -6.57 -7.78 7.15
CA LEU A 85 -5.53 -8.07 6.17
C LEU A 85 -4.17 -8.30 6.84
N TRP A 86 -3.78 -7.42 7.77
CA TRP A 86 -2.55 -7.55 8.54
C TRP A 86 -2.55 -8.81 9.42
N LEU A 87 -3.67 -9.15 10.04
CA LEU A 87 -3.83 -10.38 10.81
C LEU A 87 -3.62 -11.62 9.93
N VAL A 88 -4.27 -11.69 8.77
CA VAL A 88 -4.13 -12.82 7.84
C VAL A 88 -2.67 -12.98 7.39
N PHE A 89 -2.05 -11.91 6.90
CA PHE A 89 -0.65 -11.97 6.46
C PHE A 89 0.32 -12.23 7.62
N GLY A 90 0.05 -11.71 8.82
CA GLY A 90 0.81 -11.97 10.02
C GLY A 90 0.73 -13.44 10.47
N ILE A 91 -0.46 -14.04 10.41
CA ILE A 91 -0.68 -15.47 10.70
C ILE A 91 0.05 -16.33 9.67
N VAL A 92 -0.05 -16.00 8.38
CA VAL A 92 0.67 -16.72 7.30
C VAL A 92 2.18 -16.62 7.50
N PHE A 93 2.70 -15.45 7.86
CA PHE A 93 4.12 -15.25 8.15
C PHE A 93 4.59 -16.06 9.37
N ALA A 94 3.81 -16.09 10.45
CA ALA A 94 4.11 -16.89 11.64
C ALA A 94 4.01 -18.41 11.35
N ALA A 95 3.01 -18.82 10.58
CA ALA A 95 2.80 -20.20 10.18
C ALA A 95 3.87 -20.71 9.22
N HIS A 96 4.51 -19.85 8.42
CA HIS A 96 5.66 -20.20 7.59
C HIS A 96 6.88 -20.62 8.41
N LYS A 97 7.05 -20.09 9.63
CA LYS A 97 8.15 -20.47 10.54
C LYS A 97 7.91 -21.82 11.24
N LYS A 98 6.66 -22.19 11.53
CA LYS A 98 6.34 -23.50 12.11
C LYS A 98 6.16 -24.55 10.99
N LYS A 99 6.48 -25.81 11.28
CA LYS A 99 6.34 -26.97 10.37
C LYS A 99 4.86 -27.33 10.13
N SER A 100 4.04 -26.35 9.75
CA SER A 100 2.58 -26.44 9.66
C SER A 100 2.10 -26.67 8.23
N ARG A 101 0.89 -27.25 8.09
CA ARG A 101 0.18 -27.55 6.84
C ARG A 101 0.03 -26.33 5.91
N LEU A 102 0.04 -25.14 6.48
CA LEU A 102 -0.06 -23.84 5.80
C LEU A 102 1.23 -23.42 5.06
N ARG A 103 2.34 -24.14 5.22
CA ARG A 103 3.61 -23.83 4.55
C ARG A 103 3.52 -23.84 3.03
N GLY A 104 2.67 -24.70 2.46
CA GLY A 104 2.43 -24.76 1.01
C GLY A 104 1.79 -23.48 0.47
N ILE A 105 0.68 -23.06 1.10
CA ILE A 105 -0.03 -21.82 0.74
C ILE A 105 0.87 -20.60 0.96
N ALA A 106 1.59 -20.56 2.07
CA ALA A 106 2.55 -19.49 2.35
C ALA A 106 3.66 -19.43 1.30
N LYS A 107 4.21 -20.57 0.87
CA LYS A 107 5.21 -20.62 -0.21
C LYS A 107 4.65 -20.11 -1.54
N THR A 108 3.43 -20.49 -1.91
CA THR A 108 2.80 -20.01 -3.15
C THR A 108 2.52 -18.50 -3.08
N LEU A 109 2.00 -18.00 -1.95
CA LEU A 109 1.82 -16.55 -1.75
C LEU A 109 3.15 -15.79 -1.79
N ILE A 110 4.18 -16.32 -1.13
CA ILE A 110 5.53 -15.73 -1.14
C ILE A 110 6.11 -15.76 -2.55
N ALA A 111 5.90 -16.83 -3.33
CA ALA A 111 6.35 -16.90 -4.72
C ALA A 111 5.66 -15.83 -5.58
N CYS A 112 4.32 -15.72 -5.52
CA CYS A 112 3.59 -14.67 -6.22
C CYS A 112 4.03 -13.25 -5.80
N CYS A 113 4.30 -13.02 -4.52
CA CYS A 113 4.75 -11.71 -4.01
C CYS A 113 6.26 -11.47 -4.19
N ARG A 114 7.04 -12.48 -4.59
CA ARG A 114 8.47 -12.37 -4.87
C ARG A 114 8.71 -11.94 -6.33
N GLU A 115 7.89 -12.41 -7.27
CA GLU A 115 8.00 -12.15 -8.71
C GLU A 115 7.02 -11.06 -9.19
N TRP A 116 6.93 -9.95 -8.46
CA TRP A 116 6.29 -8.70 -8.92
C TRP A 116 7.34 -7.68 -9.33
#